data_AF-A0A2E1KGV8-F1
#
_entry.id   AF-A0A2E1KGV8-F1
#
_cell.length_a   1.000
_cell.length_b   1.000
_cell.length_c   1.000
_cell.angle_alpha   90.00
_cell.angle_beta   90.00
_cell.angle_gamma   90.00
#
_symmetry.space_group_name_H-M   'P 1'
#
loop_
_entity.id
_entity.type
_entity.pdbx_description
1 polymer ?
#
loop_
_entity_poly.entity_id
_entity_poly.type
_entity_poly.pdbx_seq_one_letter_code
_entity_poly.pdbx_strand_id
1 'polypeptide(L)'
;RDASQRVAGARLDPVATTAEETVSEALAQSNLLIAAGAAGIQLIAAREWSDSSRLRVAIDLNAVPPVGIEGIEATARNVETNQIACYGAIGVGGTKMKIHKAALTGLFQANDRVLDAEEVYAIGQQLMG
;
A
#
# COMPACT_ATOMS: atom_id res chain seq x y z
N ARG A 1 15.23 4.55 8.91
CA ARG A 1 15.00 4.85 10.35
C ARG A 1 13.67 4.21 10.76
N ASP A 2 13.50 3.81 12.01
CA ASP A 2 12.30 3.10 12.48
C ASP A 2 11.06 4.02 12.46
N ALA A 3 9.93 3.53 11.94
CA ALA A 3 8.66 4.26 11.85
C ALA A 3 8.16 4.70 13.23
N SER A 4 8.43 3.91 14.27
CA SER A 4 8.08 4.22 15.66
C SER A 4 8.72 5.51 16.18
N GLN A 5 9.90 5.88 15.66
CA GLN A 5 10.65 7.07 16.10
C GLN A 5 10.17 8.35 15.42
N ARG A 6 9.43 8.25 14.31
CA ARG A 6 9.00 9.40 13.50
C ARG A 6 7.54 9.78 13.72
N VAL A 7 6.73 8.86 14.24
CA VAL A 7 5.30 9.09 14.48
C VAL A 7 5.06 9.00 15.98
N ALA A 8 4.89 10.17 16.62
CA ALA A 8 4.62 10.24 18.05
C ALA A 8 3.34 9.46 18.40
N GLY A 9 3.45 8.52 19.35
CA GLY A 9 2.34 7.66 19.75
C GLY A 9 2.07 6.48 18.81
N ALA A 10 2.91 6.22 17.81
CA ALA A 10 2.80 5.02 17.00
C ALA A 10 3.03 3.77 17.86
N ARG A 11 2.10 2.82 17.75
CA ARG A 11 2.21 1.48 18.32
C ARG A 11 2.49 0.49 17.19
N LEU A 12 3.55 -0.30 17.36
CA LEU A 12 3.90 -1.37 16.43
C LEU A 12 3.72 -2.70 17.16
N ASP A 13 2.81 -3.53 16.66
CA ASP A 13 2.60 -4.89 17.14
C ASP A 13 2.92 -5.85 15.98
N PRO A 14 3.98 -6.67 16.06
CA PRO A 14 4.25 -7.66 15.04
C PRO A 14 3.21 -8.78 15.14
N VAL A 15 2.68 -9.19 14.00
CA VAL A 15 1.69 -10.27 13.90
C VAL A 15 2.21 -11.30 12.90
N ALA A 16 2.26 -12.57 13.31
CA ALA A 16 2.57 -13.66 12.41
C ALA A 16 1.33 -14.02 11.59
N THR A 17 1.42 -13.97 10.27
CA THR A 17 0.31 -14.33 9.36
C THR A 17 0.43 -15.76 8.85
N THR A 18 0.95 -16.68 9.66
CA THR A 18 1.16 -18.08 9.29
C THR A 18 -0.11 -18.93 9.34
N ALA A 19 -1.20 -18.38 9.89
CA ALA A 19 -2.52 -19.00 9.96
C ALA A 19 -3.61 -17.95 9.65
N GLU A 20 -4.67 -18.39 8.98
CA GLU A 20 -5.78 -17.55 8.51
C GLU A 20 -6.55 -16.86 9.65
N GLU A 21 -6.68 -17.55 10.79
CA GLU A 21 -7.34 -17.01 11.99
C GLU A 21 -6.61 -15.74 12.48
N THR A 22 -5.28 -15.76 12.49
CA THR A 22 -4.46 -14.63 12.91
C THR A 22 -4.54 -13.44 11.94
N VAL A 23 -4.67 -13.72 10.64
CA VAL A 23 -4.91 -12.67 9.63
C VAL A 23 -6.28 -12.02 9.86
N SER A 24 -7.32 -12.84 10.05
CA SER A 24 -8.69 -12.36 10.26
C SER A 24 -8.80 -11.48 11.53
N GLU A 25 -8.16 -11.89 12.63
CA GLU A 25 -8.11 -11.10 13.87
C GLU A 25 -7.41 -9.74 13.68
N ALA A 26 -6.29 -9.73 12.96
CA ALA A 26 -5.57 -8.50 12.65
C ALA A 26 -6.39 -7.55 11.77
N LEU A 27 -7.09 -8.09 10.76
CA LEU A 27 -7.93 -7.32 9.86
C LEU A 27 -9.19 -6.78 10.55
N ALA A 28 -9.76 -7.49 11.51
CA ALA A 28 -10.93 -7.04 12.28
C ALA A 28 -10.69 -5.72 13.03
N GLN A 29 -9.44 -5.41 13.38
CA GLN A 29 -9.04 -4.17 14.06
C GLN A 29 -8.44 -3.11 13.11
N SER A 30 -8.32 -3.43 11.82
CA SER A 30 -7.63 -2.59 10.83
C SER A 30 -8.61 -1.76 10.01
N ASN A 31 -8.21 -0.52 9.69
CA ASN A 31 -8.96 0.35 8.77
C ASN A 31 -8.33 0.39 7.36
N LEU A 32 -7.07 -0.02 7.24
CA LEU A 32 -6.26 -0.01 6.03
C LEU A 32 -5.48 -1.33 5.95
N LEU A 33 -5.57 -2.00 4.82
CA LEU A 33 -4.79 -3.18 4.47
C LEU A 33 -3.82 -2.82 3.34
N ILE A 34 -2.54 -3.11 3.51
CA ILE A 34 -1.53 -3.02 2.44
C ILE A 34 -0.80 -4.35 2.35
N ALA A 35 -0.95 -5.07 1.23
CA ALA A 35 -0.16 -6.25 0.92
C ALA A 35 1.11 -5.84 0.16
N ALA A 36 2.25 -5.99 0.83
CA ALA A 36 3.59 -5.71 0.30
C ALA A 36 4.48 -6.97 0.26
N GLY A 37 3.84 -8.12 0.01
CA GLY A 37 4.51 -9.43 -0.06
C GLY A 37 5.42 -9.61 -1.27
N ALA A 38 6.10 -10.76 -1.31
CA ALA A 38 6.89 -11.14 -2.47
C ALA A 38 6.02 -11.33 -3.72
N ALA A 39 6.62 -11.14 -4.89
CA ALA A 39 5.93 -11.33 -6.17
C ALA A 39 5.42 -12.76 -6.34
N GLY A 40 4.19 -12.91 -6.83
CA GLY A 40 3.56 -14.22 -7.05
C GLY A 40 3.18 -14.96 -5.76
N ILE A 41 3.07 -14.24 -4.63
CA ILE A 41 2.61 -14.82 -3.36
C ILE A 41 1.31 -14.13 -2.96
N GLN A 42 0.25 -14.94 -2.79
CA GLN A 42 -0.99 -14.50 -2.17
C GLN A 42 -0.84 -14.51 -0.66
N LEU A 43 -1.09 -13.37 -0.02
CA LEU A 43 -1.02 -13.20 1.42
C LEU A 43 -2.40 -13.26 2.09
N ILE A 44 -3.43 -12.77 1.40
CA ILE A 44 -4.77 -12.58 1.95
C ILE A 44 -5.79 -13.19 0.97
N ALA A 45 -6.63 -14.09 1.45
CA ALA A 45 -7.77 -14.65 0.74
C ALA A 45 -8.98 -13.71 0.82
N ALA A 46 -9.90 -13.80 -0.15
CA ALA A 46 -11.02 -12.84 -0.27
C ALA A 46 -11.88 -12.79 1.00
N ARG A 47 -12.18 -13.96 1.57
CA ARG A 47 -13.01 -14.12 2.78
C ARG A 47 -12.45 -13.43 4.03
N GLU A 48 -11.15 -13.17 4.08
CA GLU A 48 -10.50 -12.59 5.26
C GLU A 48 -10.70 -11.06 5.33
N TRP A 49 -10.98 -10.40 4.20
CA TRP A 49 -11.05 -8.95 4.12
C TRP A 49 -12.37 -8.40 3.57
N SER A 50 -13.05 -9.11 2.66
CA SER A 50 -14.18 -8.58 1.90
C SER A 50 -15.38 -8.22 2.76
N ASP A 51 -15.56 -8.90 3.89
CA ASP A 51 -16.73 -8.76 4.77
C ASP A 51 -16.40 -7.94 6.02
N SER A 52 -15.21 -7.32 6.07
CA SER A 52 -14.82 -6.47 7.18
C SER A 52 -15.72 -5.23 7.27
N SER A 53 -16.33 -5.03 8.42
CA SER A 53 -17.11 -3.83 8.73
C SER A 53 -16.25 -2.61 9.06
N ARG A 54 -14.92 -2.79 9.18
CA ARG A 54 -13.97 -1.78 9.65
C ARG A 54 -12.99 -1.32 8.58
N LEU A 55 -12.56 -2.23 7.69
CA LEU A 55 -11.66 -1.88 6.59
C LEU A 55 -12.33 -0.85 5.69
N ARG A 56 -11.55 0.14 5.27
CA ARG A 56 -12.00 1.21 4.36
C ARG A 56 -11.17 1.26 3.09
N VAL A 57 -9.94 0.77 3.15
CA VAL A 57 -9.01 0.75 2.03
C VAL A 57 -8.22 -0.55 2.03
N ALA A 58 -8.07 -1.15 0.86
CA ALA A 58 -7.20 -2.30 0.62
C ALA A 58 -6.27 -2.03 -0.59
N ILE A 59 -4.97 -2.25 -0.41
CA ILE A 59 -3.96 -1.96 -1.42
C ILE A 59 -3.11 -3.22 -1.62
N ASP A 60 -3.06 -3.71 -2.86
CA ASP A 60 -2.13 -4.76 -3.27
C ASP A 60 -1.00 -4.17 -4.11
N LEU A 61 0.25 -4.43 -3.72
CA LEU A 61 1.44 -4.00 -4.44
C LEU A 61 2.03 -5.11 -5.34
N ASN A 62 1.46 -6.32 -5.31
CA ASN A 62 1.89 -7.43 -6.17
C ASN A 62 1.18 -7.38 -7.54
N ALA A 63 1.97 -7.29 -8.62
CA ALA A 63 1.47 -7.32 -9.99
C ALA A 63 1.63 -8.71 -10.66
N VAL A 64 2.29 -9.66 -9.99
CA VAL A 64 2.62 -10.99 -10.52
C VAL A 64 1.62 -12.00 -9.97
N PRO A 65 0.90 -12.76 -10.82
CA PRO A 65 -0.02 -13.79 -10.37
C PRO A 65 0.66 -14.92 -9.57
N PRO A 66 0.01 -15.47 -8.53
CA PRO A 66 -1.23 -14.98 -7.93
C PRO A 66 -1.04 -13.60 -7.27
N VAL A 67 -2.10 -12.77 -7.30
CA VAL A 67 -2.13 -11.46 -6.64
C VAL A 67 -1.93 -11.61 -5.13
N GLY A 68 -1.47 -10.54 -4.46
CA GLY A 68 -1.23 -10.52 -3.02
C GLY A 68 -2.52 -10.54 -2.20
N ILE A 69 -3.56 -9.85 -2.67
CA ILE A 69 -4.89 -9.85 -2.07
C ILE A 69 -5.87 -10.42 -3.08
N GLU A 70 -6.43 -11.59 -2.78
CA GLU A 70 -7.45 -12.20 -3.63
C GLU A 70 -8.68 -11.28 -3.76
N GLY A 71 -9.17 -11.14 -4.99
CA GLY A 71 -10.32 -10.29 -5.32
C GLY A 71 -9.96 -8.84 -5.69
N ILE A 72 -8.69 -8.41 -5.53
CA ILE A 72 -8.23 -7.10 -5.98
C ILE A 72 -7.48 -7.26 -7.31
N GLU A 73 -8.04 -6.69 -8.39
CA GLU A 73 -7.34 -6.68 -9.68
C GLU A 73 -6.12 -5.76 -9.63
N ALA A 74 -5.02 -6.17 -10.29
CA ALA A 74 -3.80 -5.35 -10.36
C ALA A 74 -4.07 -3.94 -10.94
N THR A 75 -5.07 -3.79 -11.80
CA THR A 75 -5.48 -2.51 -12.42
C THR A 75 -6.41 -1.66 -11.56
N ALA A 76 -6.90 -2.15 -10.42
CA ALA A 76 -7.85 -1.44 -9.58
C ALA A 76 -7.31 -0.06 -9.15
N ARG A 77 -8.16 0.97 -9.33
CA ARG A 77 -7.87 2.37 -8.98
C ARG A 77 -9.10 2.94 -8.31
N ASN A 78 -9.15 2.87 -6.98
CA ASN A 78 -10.33 3.25 -6.21
C ASN A 78 -11.59 2.49 -6.67
N VAL A 79 -11.45 1.18 -6.90
CA VAL A 79 -12.60 0.31 -7.19
C VAL A 79 -13.19 -0.11 -5.86
N GLU A 80 -14.47 0.15 -5.63
CA GLU A 80 -15.11 -0.23 -4.37
C GLU A 80 -15.55 -1.70 -4.39
N THR A 81 -15.23 -2.43 -3.33
CA THR A 81 -15.75 -3.76 -3.02
C THR A 81 -16.29 -3.72 -1.59
N ASN A 82 -17.59 -3.95 -1.39
CA ASN A 82 -18.23 -3.89 -0.08
C ASN A 82 -17.87 -2.63 0.73
N GLN A 83 -17.89 -1.45 0.09
CA GLN A 83 -17.52 -0.14 0.69
C GLN A 83 -16.04 0.03 1.06
N ILE A 84 -15.18 -0.89 0.60
CA ILE A 84 -13.73 -0.85 0.75
C ILE A 84 -13.13 -0.35 -0.58
N ALA A 85 -12.39 0.76 -0.54
CA ALA A 85 -11.69 1.29 -1.70
C ALA A 85 -10.45 0.44 -2.02
N CYS A 86 -10.44 -0.19 -3.18
CA CYS A 86 -9.40 -1.13 -3.58
C CYS A 86 -8.44 -0.53 -4.60
N TYR A 87 -7.15 -0.80 -4.40
CA TYR A 87 -6.07 -0.39 -5.29
C TYR A 87 -5.16 -1.58 -5.59
N GLY A 88 -4.92 -1.84 -6.87
CA GLY A 88 -3.97 -2.86 -7.31
C GLY A 88 -2.62 -2.28 -7.69
N ALA A 89 -1.65 -3.16 -7.94
CA ALA A 89 -0.26 -2.78 -8.15
C ALA A 89 -0.04 -1.86 -9.37
N ILE A 90 -0.78 -2.05 -10.46
CA ILE A 90 -0.76 -1.18 -11.66
C ILE A 90 -1.52 0.12 -11.39
N GLY A 91 -2.55 0.06 -10.55
CA GLY A 91 -3.24 1.23 -10.02
C GLY A 91 -2.31 2.18 -9.30
N VAL A 92 -1.64 1.67 -8.27
CA VAL A 92 -0.61 2.39 -7.49
C VAL A 92 0.59 2.75 -8.35
N GLY A 93 1.02 1.84 -9.22
CA GLY A 93 2.16 2.01 -10.11
C GLY A 93 2.06 3.24 -11.01
N GLY A 94 0.84 3.60 -11.45
CA GLY A 94 0.60 4.84 -12.19
C GLY A 94 1.03 6.09 -11.44
N THR A 95 0.59 6.23 -10.18
CA THR A 95 0.99 7.33 -9.29
C THR A 95 2.49 7.30 -8.99
N LYS A 96 3.03 6.12 -8.64
CA LYS A 96 4.48 5.94 -8.42
C LYS A 96 5.30 6.41 -9.62
N MET A 97 4.85 6.15 -10.85
CA MET A 97 5.60 6.54 -12.03
C MET A 97 5.53 8.03 -12.35
N LYS A 98 4.44 8.73 -12.01
CA LYS A 98 4.40 10.20 -12.07
C LYS A 98 5.41 10.82 -11.10
N ILE A 99 5.39 10.38 -9.84
CA ILE A 99 6.31 10.85 -8.80
C ILE A 99 7.77 10.59 -9.19
N HIS A 100 8.07 9.36 -9.62
CA HIS A 100 9.42 8.96 -10.01
C HIS A 100 9.98 9.80 -11.17
N LYS A 101 9.15 10.09 -12.19
CA LYS A 101 9.56 10.95 -13.31
C LYS A 101 9.84 12.39 -12.83
N ALA A 102 8.97 12.96 -12.00
CA ALA A 102 9.17 14.30 -11.46
C ALA A 102 10.43 14.39 -10.59
N ALA A 103 10.68 13.37 -9.75
CA ALA A 103 11.91 13.25 -8.97
C ALA A 103 13.15 13.25 -9.87
N LEU A 104 13.16 12.42 -10.93
CA LEU A 104 14.28 12.35 -11.86
C LEU A 104 14.49 13.68 -12.60
N THR A 105 13.44 14.32 -13.11
CA THR A 105 13.54 15.65 -13.73
C THR A 105 14.08 16.68 -12.75
N GLY A 106 13.67 16.61 -11.48
CA GLY A 106 14.14 17.51 -10.42
C GLY A 106 15.64 17.45 -10.17
N LEU A 107 16.26 16.26 -10.30
CA LEU A 107 17.71 16.10 -10.16
C LEU A 107 18.51 16.88 -11.21
N PHE A 108 17.93 17.17 -12.38
CA PHE A 108 18.58 17.98 -13.42
C PHE A 108 18.38 19.50 -13.23
N GLN A 109 17.62 19.92 -12.22
CA GLN A 109 17.36 21.33 -11.94
C GLN A 109 18.34 21.93 -10.91
N ALA A 110 19.00 21.08 -10.11
CA ALA A 110 19.99 21.50 -9.11
C ALA A 110 20.91 20.33 -8.73
N ASN A 111 22.18 20.63 -8.43
CA ASN A 111 23.23 19.62 -8.21
C ASN A 111 23.40 19.19 -6.74
N ASP A 112 22.59 19.74 -5.83
CA ASP A 112 22.65 19.55 -4.38
C ASP A 112 21.42 18.83 -3.81
N ARG A 113 20.54 18.32 -4.68
CA ARG A 113 19.32 17.61 -4.25
C ARG A 113 19.64 16.21 -3.76
N VAL A 114 19.12 15.89 -2.58
CA VAL A 114 19.03 14.53 -2.03
C VAL A 114 17.55 14.17 -1.97
N LEU A 115 17.18 13.05 -2.59
CA LEU A 115 15.78 12.60 -2.65
C LEU A 115 15.64 11.29 -1.89
N ASP A 116 15.18 11.36 -0.64
CA ASP A 116 14.79 10.20 0.17
C ASP A 116 13.24 10.13 0.25
N ALA A 117 12.70 9.25 1.10
CA ALA A 117 11.27 9.03 1.23
C ALA A 117 10.48 10.33 1.49
N GLU A 118 11.01 11.24 2.30
CA GLU A 118 10.41 12.54 2.61
C GLU A 118 10.27 13.44 1.39
N GLU A 119 11.35 13.64 0.63
CA GLU A 119 11.33 14.51 -0.55
C GLU A 119 10.49 13.89 -1.67
N VAL A 120 10.55 12.57 -1.83
CA VAL A 120 9.72 11.84 -2.80
C VAL A 120 8.23 11.93 -2.41
N TYR A 121 7.90 11.85 -1.12
CA TYR A 121 6.54 12.05 -0.63
C TYR A 121 6.05 13.48 -0.87
N ALA A 122 6.88 14.50 -0.60
CA ALA A 122 6.56 15.91 -0.86
C ALA A 122 6.28 16.17 -2.36
N ILE A 123 7.07 15.58 -3.26
CA ILE A 123 6.80 15.61 -4.71
C ILE A 123 5.43 14.98 -5.00
N GLY A 124 5.11 13.85 -4.36
CA GLY A 124 3.80 13.21 -4.48
C GLY A 124 2.64 14.12 -4.05
N GLN A 125 2.78 14.80 -2.91
CA GLN A 125 1.77 15.75 -2.43
C GLN A 125 1.59 16.92 -3.41
N GLN A 126 2.66 17.45 -4.00
CA GLN A 126 2.59 18.55 -4.98
C GLN A 126 1.91 18.14 -6.29
N LEU A 127 2.05 16.87 -6.71
CA LEU A 127 1.45 16.36 -7.95
C LEU A 127 0.00 15.90 -7.79
N MET A 128 -0.44 15.65 -6.56
CA MET A 128 -1.78 15.13 -6.24
C MET A 128 -2.66 16.14 -5.50
N GLY A 129 -2.10 17.29 -5.11
CA GLY A 129 -2.83 18.45 -4.58
C GLY A 129 -3.57 19.22 -5.66
#